data_AF-A0A9E3TYL8-F1
#
_entry.id   AF-A0A9E3TYL8-F1
#
_cell.length_a   1.000
_cell.length_b   1.000
_cell.length_c   1.000
_cell.angle_alpha   90.00
_cell.angle_beta   90.00
_cell.angle_gamma   90.00
#
_symmetry.space_group_name_H-M   'P 1'
#
loop_
_entity.id
_entity.type
_entity.pdbx_description
1 polymer ?
#
loop_
_entity_poly.entity_id
_entity_poly.type
_entity_poly.pdbx_seq_one_letter_code
_entity_poly.pdbx_strand_id
1 'polypeptide(L)'
;MMTELKISTDASELIGPDGQPNLVRLLEAWSTATERLQRTHETLREQVRRLSDELEIKNRELARKNRLADLGQLASHVAHELRNGLMPLTLYTSLLRRRLSDDDGSQDVLDKIETGLTALDAIVNDLLHFTSDRQPRKSLFDARELIGEVLDSIRPQLEAQGIYPALDIPLGIRLHADRSMLHRAILNIVLNALDAMPDGGEL
;
A
#
# COMPACT_ATOMS: atom_id res chain seq x y z
N MET A 1 10.26 3.35 40.01
CA MET A 1 10.73 3.75 41.35
C MET A 1 9.78 4.82 41.84
N MET A 2 8.72 4.40 42.56
CA MET A 2 7.59 5.24 42.98
C MET A 2 7.90 5.80 44.36
N THR A 3 8.03 7.12 44.48
CA THR A 3 8.14 7.79 45.78
C THR A 3 6.73 8.01 46.32
N GLU A 4 6.25 7.04 47.11
CA GLU A 4 5.07 7.20 47.96
C GLU A 4 5.37 8.26 49.04
N LEU A 5 4.94 9.49 48.82
CA LEU A 5 4.87 10.47 49.91
C LEU A 5 3.50 10.31 50.59
N LYS A 6 3.50 9.57 51.70
CA LYS A 6 2.37 9.44 52.63
C LYS A 6 1.88 10.84 53.04
N ILE A 7 0.67 11.21 52.65
CA ILE A 7 -0.09 12.22 53.39
C ILE A 7 -0.69 11.50 54.59
N SER A 8 0.15 11.26 55.59
CA SER A 8 -0.27 10.87 56.94
C SER A 8 -0.09 12.09 57.82
N THR A 9 -0.84 13.16 57.53
CA THR A 9 -0.98 14.25 58.51
C THR A 9 -1.98 13.75 59.54
N ASP A 10 -1.45 13.33 60.67
CA ASP A 10 -2.24 12.82 61.80
C ASP A 10 -3.20 13.94 62.26
N ALA A 11 -4.48 13.62 62.52
CA ALA A 11 -5.48 14.64 62.83
C ALA A 11 -5.13 15.48 64.08
N SER A 12 -4.26 14.94 64.93
CA SER A 12 -3.68 15.60 66.11
C SER A 12 -2.74 16.76 65.78
N GLU A 13 -2.15 16.81 64.58
CA GLU A 13 -1.20 17.84 64.13
C GLU A 13 -1.88 19.12 63.60
N LEU A 14 -3.18 19.05 63.34
CA LEU A 14 -4.00 20.17 62.87
C LEU A 14 -4.52 21.05 64.02
N ILE A 15 -4.29 20.63 65.26
CA ILE A 15 -4.68 21.31 66.49
C ILE A 15 -3.42 21.84 67.18
N GLY A 16 -3.40 23.13 67.50
CA GLY A 16 -2.31 23.78 68.24
C GLY A 16 -2.26 23.34 69.72
N PRO A 17 -1.20 23.72 70.47
CA PRO A 17 -1.03 23.33 71.89
C PRO A 17 -2.20 23.73 72.80
N ASP A 18 -3.03 24.68 72.36
CA ASP A 18 -4.17 25.22 73.09
C ASP A 18 -5.52 24.56 72.74
N GLY A 19 -5.50 23.49 71.92
CA GLY A 19 -6.73 22.83 71.45
C GLY A 19 -7.44 23.55 70.30
N GLN A 20 -6.89 24.66 69.79
CA GLN A 20 -7.46 25.42 68.68
C GLN A 20 -6.86 25.00 67.32
N PRO A 21 -7.62 25.08 66.21
CA PRO A 21 -7.11 24.72 64.89
C PRO A 21 -5.89 25.57 64.49
N ASN A 22 -4.80 24.92 64.08
CA ASN A 22 -3.62 25.60 63.58
C ASN A 22 -3.88 26.09 62.14
N LEU A 23 -4.29 27.35 62.02
CA LEU A 23 -4.66 27.97 60.76
C LEU A 23 -3.53 27.93 59.70
N VAL A 24 -2.27 28.06 60.15
CA VAL A 24 -1.10 28.02 59.27
C VAL A 24 -0.96 26.63 58.63
N ARG A 25 -1.05 25.57 59.44
CA ARG A 25 -0.99 24.18 58.95
C ARG A 25 -2.16 23.82 58.04
N LEU A 26 -3.36 24.31 58.34
CA LEU A 26 -4.54 24.12 57.48
C LEU A 26 -4.37 24.82 56.11
N LEU A 27 -3.83 26.04 56.09
CA LEU A 27 -3.54 26.77 54.86
C LEU A 27 -2.43 26.08 54.04
N GLU A 28 -1.38 25.56 54.68
CA GLU A 28 -0.33 24.78 54.02
C GLU A 28 -0.87 23.47 53.40
N ALA A 29 -1.70 22.73 54.15
CA ALA A 29 -2.33 21.51 53.64
C ALA A 29 -3.28 21.80 52.47
N TRP A 30 -4.07 22.88 52.54
CA TRP A 30 -4.96 23.30 51.46
C TRP A 30 -4.20 23.82 50.23
N SER A 31 -3.13 24.60 50.42
CA SER A 31 -2.23 25.03 49.33
C SER A 31 -1.61 23.83 48.64
N THR A 32 -1.12 22.86 49.41
CA THR A 32 -0.53 21.63 48.87
C THR A 32 -1.57 20.79 48.10
N ALA A 33 -2.78 20.67 48.63
CA ALA A 33 -3.86 19.93 47.97
C ALA A 33 -4.31 20.61 46.67
N THR A 34 -4.43 21.94 46.66
CA THR A 34 -4.80 22.72 45.46
C THR A 34 -3.71 22.70 44.40
N GLU A 35 -2.44 22.82 44.77
CA GLU A 35 -1.30 22.64 43.86
C GLU A 35 -1.30 21.24 43.23
N ARG A 36 -1.52 20.19 44.03
CA ARG A 36 -1.58 18.81 43.52
C ARG A 36 -2.75 18.61 42.57
N LEU A 37 -3.92 19.16 42.89
CA LEU A 37 -5.09 19.11 42.03
C LEU A 37 -4.81 19.83 40.70
N GLN A 38 -4.20 21.01 40.74
CA GLN A 38 -3.87 21.78 39.56
C GLN A 38 -2.86 21.05 38.66
N ARG A 39 -1.77 20.51 39.24
CA ARG A 39 -0.79 19.69 38.49
C ARG A 39 -1.43 18.46 37.85
N THR A 40 -2.32 17.78 38.58
CA THR A 40 -3.04 16.61 38.06
C THR A 40 -3.96 17.01 36.91
N HIS A 41 -4.66 18.13 37.04
CA HIS A 41 -5.56 18.64 36.00
C HIS A 41 -4.80 19.07 34.74
N GLU A 42 -3.64 19.70 34.89
CA GLU A 42 -2.74 20.05 33.78
C GLU A 42 -2.23 18.79 33.07
N THR A 43 -1.77 17.79 33.83
CA THR A 43 -1.30 16.52 33.28
C THR A 43 -2.42 15.79 32.52
N LEU A 44 -3.64 15.73 33.09
CA LEU A 44 -4.78 15.09 32.45
C LEU A 44 -5.19 15.82 31.18
N ARG A 45 -5.20 17.16 31.19
CA ARG A 45 -5.48 17.97 29.99
C ARG A 45 -4.47 17.70 28.88
N GLU A 46 -3.20 17.59 29.22
CA GLU A 46 -2.15 17.26 28.26
C GLU A 46 -2.32 15.86 27.68
N GLN A 47 -2.64 14.86 28.52
CA GLN A 47 -2.94 13.50 28.08
C GLN A 47 -4.17 13.44 27.16
N VAL A 48 -5.26 14.13 27.52
CA VAL A 48 -6.47 14.21 26.69
C VAL A 48 -6.15 14.85 25.34
N ARG A 49 -5.38 15.95 25.33
CA ARG A 49 -4.96 16.60 24.08
C ARG A 49 -4.14 15.65 23.21
N ARG A 50 -3.12 15.01 23.78
CA ARG A 50 -2.27 14.04 23.05
C ARG A 50 -3.08 12.89 22.47
N LEU A 51 -3.99 12.29 23.25
CA LEU A 51 -4.83 11.19 22.79
C LEU A 51 -5.82 11.65 21.71
N SER A 52 -6.37 12.86 21.85
CA SER A 52 -7.23 13.46 20.82
C SER A 52 -6.49 13.64 19.50
N ASP A 53 -5.27 14.18 19.53
CA ASP A 53 -4.43 14.37 18.36
C ASP A 53 -4.08 13.01 17.71
N GLU A 54 -3.73 12.00 18.51
CA GLU A 54 -3.44 10.64 18.02
C GLU A 54 -4.66 9.97 17.39
N LEU A 55 -5.83 10.10 18.02
CA LEU A 55 -7.10 9.61 17.48
C LEU A 55 -7.47 10.30 16.17
N GLU A 56 -7.25 11.60 16.05
CA GLU A 56 -7.52 12.36 14.83
C GLU A 56 -6.64 11.85 13.67
N ILE A 57 -5.34 11.64 13.92
CA ILE A 57 -4.42 11.05 12.93
C ILE A 57 -4.89 9.65 12.53
N LYS A 58 -5.23 8.79 13.50
CA LYS A 58 -5.69 7.42 13.23
C LYS A 58 -7.00 7.39 12.46
N ASN A 59 -7.95 8.26 12.79
CA ASN A 59 -9.21 8.37 12.06
C ASN A 59 -9.00 8.82 10.62
N ARG A 60 -8.07 9.76 10.37
CA ARG A 60 -7.69 10.15 9.00
C ARG A 60 -7.04 9.00 8.22
N GLU A 61 -6.15 8.24 8.85
CA GLU A 61 -5.55 7.04 8.25
C GLU A 61 -6.60 6.00 7.90
N LEU A 62 -7.54 5.73 8.82
CA LEU A 62 -8.64 4.79 8.61
C LEU A 62 -9.59 5.25 7.51
N ALA A 63 -10.00 6.52 7.51
CA ALA A 63 -10.86 7.08 6.47
C ALA A 63 -10.21 6.97 5.09
N ARG A 64 -8.90 7.23 4.99
CA ARG A 64 -8.13 7.05 3.75
C ARG A 64 -8.11 5.58 3.31
N LYS A 65 -7.88 4.64 4.23
CA LYS A 65 -7.88 3.20 3.94
C LYS A 65 -9.25 2.71 3.48
N ASN A 66 -10.32 3.09 4.16
CA ASN A 66 -11.68 2.71 3.79
C ASN A 66 -12.03 3.22 2.39
N ARG A 67 -11.70 4.49 2.09
CA ARG A 67 -11.92 5.06 0.75
C ARG A 67 -11.15 4.31 -0.35
N LEU A 68 -9.92 3.89 -0.07
CA LEU A 68 -9.14 3.08 -1.01
C LEU A 68 -9.74 1.68 -1.18
N ALA A 69 -10.24 1.06 -0.12
CA ALA A 69 -10.91 -0.24 -0.19
C ALA A 69 -12.21 -0.18 -1.00
N ASP A 70 -13.03 0.86 -0.80
CA ASP A 70 -14.28 1.08 -1.55
C ASP A 70 -14.00 1.30 -3.05
N LEU A 71 -13.02 2.15 -3.37
CA LEU A 71 -12.53 2.32 -4.74
C LEU A 71 -11.99 1.00 -5.30
N GLY A 72 -11.35 0.21 -4.45
CA GLY A 72 -10.83 -1.11 -4.77
C GLY A 72 -11.92 -2.06 -5.27
N GLN A 73 -12.97 -2.22 -4.46
CA GLN A 73 -14.11 -3.07 -4.82
C GLN A 73 -14.81 -2.61 -6.10
N LEU A 74 -15.07 -1.31 -6.24
CA LEU A 74 -15.73 -0.77 -7.43
C LEU A 74 -14.91 -1.02 -8.69
N ALA A 75 -13.61 -0.75 -8.64
CA ALA A 75 -12.74 -0.95 -9.77
C ALA A 75 -12.54 -2.43 -10.10
N SER A 76 -12.54 -3.33 -9.12
CA SER A 76 -12.55 -4.78 -9.37
C SER A 76 -13.82 -5.21 -10.12
N HIS A 77 -14.97 -4.63 -9.78
CA HIS A 77 -16.23 -4.90 -10.48
C HIS A 77 -16.19 -4.39 -11.92
N VAL A 78 -15.81 -3.11 -12.11
CA VAL A 78 -15.68 -2.48 -13.44
C VAL A 78 -14.70 -3.26 -14.32
N ALA A 79 -13.54 -3.65 -13.78
CA ALA A 79 -12.56 -4.39 -14.55
C ALA A 79 -13.02 -5.81 -14.91
N HIS A 80 -13.84 -6.45 -14.07
CA HIS A 80 -14.46 -7.72 -14.42
C HIS A 80 -15.42 -7.56 -15.60
N GLU A 81 -16.28 -6.54 -15.59
CA GLU A 81 -17.19 -6.25 -16.71
C GLU A 81 -16.45 -5.88 -18.00
N LEU A 82 -15.39 -5.07 -17.89
CA LEU A 82 -14.54 -4.72 -19.04
C LEU A 82 -13.86 -5.96 -19.63
N ARG A 83 -13.26 -6.83 -18.80
CA ARG A 83 -12.67 -8.09 -19.27
C ARG A 83 -13.70 -8.97 -19.97
N ASN A 84 -14.92 -9.02 -19.44
CA ASN A 84 -16.01 -9.77 -20.06
C ASN A 84 -16.41 -9.20 -21.44
N GLY A 85 -16.31 -7.88 -21.66
CA GLY A 85 -16.53 -7.25 -22.97
C GLY A 85 -15.36 -7.40 -23.95
N LEU A 86 -14.12 -7.41 -23.46
CA LEU A 86 -12.92 -7.50 -24.30
C LEU A 86 -12.65 -8.92 -24.82
N MET A 87 -12.97 -9.96 -24.05
CA MET A 87 -12.77 -11.36 -24.46
C MET A 87 -13.47 -11.71 -25.79
N PRO A 88 -14.79 -11.45 -25.96
CA PRO A 88 -15.47 -11.70 -27.23
C PRO A 88 -14.89 -10.90 -28.40
N LEU A 89 -14.48 -9.65 -28.17
CA LEU A 89 -13.87 -8.82 -29.22
C LEU A 89 -12.53 -9.39 -29.69
N THR A 90 -11.70 -9.87 -28.74
CA THR A 90 -10.43 -10.55 -29.04
C THR A 90 -10.66 -11.86 -29.80
N LEU A 91 -11.71 -12.60 -29.45
CA LEU A 91 -12.12 -13.81 -30.19
C LEU A 91 -12.57 -13.48 -31.62
N TYR A 92 -13.44 -12.49 -31.80
CA TYR A 92 -13.98 -12.13 -33.12
C TYR A 92 -12.90 -11.58 -34.05
N THR A 93 -11.98 -10.77 -33.53
CA THR A 93 -10.82 -10.26 -34.28
C THR A 93 -9.90 -11.40 -34.71
N SER A 94 -9.59 -12.33 -33.80
CA SER A 94 -8.83 -13.55 -34.14
C SER A 94 -9.51 -14.40 -35.21
N LEU A 95 -10.84 -14.55 -35.16
CA LEU A 95 -11.61 -15.28 -36.17
C LEU A 95 -11.64 -14.55 -37.52
N LEU A 96 -11.75 -13.22 -37.51
CA LEU A 96 -11.69 -12.39 -38.71
C LEU A 96 -10.32 -12.46 -39.38
N ARG A 97 -9.23 -12.39 -38.60
CA ARG A 97 -7.87 -12.56 -39.13
C ARG A 97 -7.71 -13.88 -39.88
N ARG A 98 -8.27 -14.95 -39.32
CA ARG A 98 -8.21 -16.28 -39.94
C ARG A 98 -9.04 -16.40 -41.22
N ARG A 99 -10.12 -15.62 -41.36
CA ARG A 99 -11.00 -15.61 -42.55
C ARG A 99 -10.51 -14.65 -43.64
N LEU A 100 -9.84 -13.57 -43.25
CA LEU A 100 -9.36 -12.51 -44.13
C LEU A 100 -7.84 -12.59 -44.34
N SER A 101 -7.26 -13.80 -44.24
CA SER A 101 -5.80 -14.01 -44.31
C SER A 101 -5.17 -13.53 -45.61
N ASP A 102 -5.97 -13.45 -46.68
CA ASP A 102 -5.50 -13.18 -48.04
C ASP A 102 -5.81 -11.74 -48.49
N ASP A 103 -6.33 -10.89 -47.59
CA ASP A 103 -6.62 -9.48 -47.84
C ASP A 103 -5.74 -8.57 -46.97
N ASP A 104 -4.62 -8.11 -47.54
CA ASP A 104 -3.63 -7.27 -46.86
C ASP A 104 -4.24 -6.00 -46.25
N GLY A 105 -5.26 -5.41 -46.88
CA GLY A 105 -5.95 -4.23 -46.35
C GLY A 105 -6.74 -4.52 -45.08
N SER A 106 -7.36 -5.70 -45.00
CA SER A 106 -8.05 -6.16 -43.79
C SER A 106 -7.08 -6.55 -42.67
N GLN A 107 -5.90 -7.08 -43.01
CA GLN A 107 -4.87 -7.43 -42.02
C GLN A 107 -4.35 -6.19 -41.28
N ASP A 108 -4.02 -5.09 -41.98
CA ASP A 108 -3.56 -3.84 -41.34
C ASP A 108 -4.61 -3.24 -40.39
N VAL A 109 -5.91 -3.34 -40.75
CA VAL A 109 -7.00 -2.90 -39.86
C VAL A 109 -7.12 -3.80 -38.63
N LEU A 110 -6.97 -5.12 -38.79
CA LEU A 110 -7.02 -6.07 -37.68
C LEU A 110 -5.86 -5.89 -36.71
N ASP A 111 -4.65 -5.63 -37.22
CA ASP A 111 -3.46 -5.33 -36.40
C ASP A 111 -3.71 -4.11 -35.49
N LYS A 112 -4.32 -3.05 -36.02
CA LYS A 112 -4.67 -1.84 -35.26
C LYS A 112 -5.72 -2.13 -34.19
N ILE A 113 -6.73 -2.93 -34.49
CA ILE A 113 -7.77 -3.30 -33.52
C ILE A 113 -7.17 -4.13 -32.39
N GLU A 114 -6.34 -5.12 -32.69
CA GLU A 114 -5.70 -5.97 -31.68
C GLU A 114 -4.71 -5.21 -30.80
N THR A 115 -3.98 -4.25 -31.38
CA THR A 115 -3.12 -3.34 -30.61
C THR A 115 -3.96 -2.55 -29.59
N GLY A 116 -5.11 -2.01 -30.02
CA GLY A 116 -6.04 -1.31 -29.14
C GLY A 116 -6.63 -2.20 -28.04
N LEU A 117 -7.01 -3.44 -28.37
CA LEU A 117 -7.50 -4.41 -27.39
C LEU A 117 -6.43 -4.77 -26.36
N THR A 118 -5.18 -4.96 -26.80
CA THR A 118 -4.04 -5.24 -25.92
C THR A 118 -3.79 -4.10 -24.95
N ALA A 119 -3.84 -2.85 -25.43
CA ALA A 119 -3.70 -1.67 -24.58
C ALA A 119 -4.84 -1.58 -23.54
N LEU A 120 -6.08 -1.87 -23.93
CA LEU A 120 -7.22 -1.88 -23.01
C LEU A 120 -7.10 -2.99 -21.95
N ASP A 121 -6.67 -4.18 -22.35
CA ASP A 121 -6.44 -5.28 -21.41
C ASP A 121 -5.33 -4.95 -20.41
N ALA A 122 -4.27 -4.24 -20.83
CA ALA A 122 -3.23 -3.74 -19.93
C ALA A 122 -3.83 -2.78 -18.89
N ILE A 123 -4.63 -1.79 -19.32
CA ILE A 123 -5.29 -0.81 -18.44
C ILE A 123 -6.23 -1.50 -17.44
N VAL A 124 -7.05 -2.45 -17.90
CA VAL A 124 -7.97 -3.22 -17.04
C VAL A 124 -7.21 -4.02 -15.99
N ASN A 125 -6.08 -4.62 -16.40
CA ASN A 125 -5.23 -5.37 -15.49
C ASN A 125 -4.52 -4.44 -14.49
N ASP A 126 -4.04 -3.26 -14.89
CA ASP A 126 -3.44 -2.28 -13.98
C ASP A 126 -4.45 -1.77 -12.96
N LEU A 127 -5.68 -1.50 -13.40
CA LEU A 127 -6.78 -1.13 -12.54
C LEU A 127 -7.04 -2.22 -11.50
N LEU A 128 -7.12 -3.50 -11.89
CA LEU A 128 -7.29 -4.62 -10.97
C LEU A 128 -6.14 -4.76 -9.97
N HIS A 129 -4.91 -4.52 -10.40
CA HIS A 129 -3.77 -4.61 -9.50
C HIS A 129 -3.75 -3.49 -8.47
N PHE A 130 -4.13 -2.29 -8.85
CA PHE A 130 -4.27 -1.17 -7.91
C PHE A 130 -5.34 -1.44 -6.85
N THR A 131 -6.31 -2.28 -7.17
CA THR A 131 -7.55 -2.42 -6.39
C THR A 131 -7.67 -3.74 -5.66
N SER A 132 -6.84 -4.72 -6.03
CA SER A 132 -6.79 -6.01 -5.37
C SER A 132 -6.11 -5.85 -4.00
N ASP A 133 -6.93 -5.78 -2.95
CA ASP A 133 -6.51 -6.03 -1.56
C ASP A 133 -6.26 -7.55 -1.34
N ARG A 134 -5.63 -8.21 -2.32
CA ARG A 134 -5.34 -9.63 -2.28
C ARG A 134 -4.17 -9.87 -1.34
N GLN A 135 -4.40 -10.66 -0.29
CA GLN A 135 -3.30 -11.15 0.53
C GLN A 135 -2.27 -11.86 -0.37
N PRO A 136 -0.99 -11.44 -0.33
CA PRO A 136 0.05 -12.03 -1.15
C PRO A 136 0.13 -13.53 -0.92
N ARG A 137 0.01 -14.32 -1.99
CA ARG A 137 0.18 -15.78 -1.94
C ARG A 137 1.66 -16.10 -2.05
N LYS A 138 2.33 -16.07 -0.91
CA LYS A 138 3.78 -16.32 -0.85
C LYS A 138 4.09 -17.78 -1.14
N SER A 139 5.05 -18.01 -2.04
CA SER A 139 5.64 -19.32 -2.32
C SER A 139 7.15 -19.18 -2.45
N LEU A 140 7.85 -20.31 -2.29
CA LEU A 140 9.30 -20.38 -2.53
C LEU A 140 9.52 -20.77 -4.00
N PHE A 141 10.26 -19.96 -4.75
CA PHE A 141 10.56 -20.20 -6.17
C PHE A 141 11.94 -19.68 -6.56
N ASP A 142 12.47 -20.13 -7.70
CA ASP A 142 13.78 -19.71 -8.21
C ASP A 142 13.70 -18.31 -8.84
N ALA A 143 14.62 -17.43 -8.47
CA ALA A 143 14.66 -16.06 -8.99
C ALA A 143 14.96 -16.02 -10.50
N ARG A 144 15.83 -16.90 -10.99
CA ARG A 144 16.23 -16.95 -12.40
C ARG A 144 15.09 -17.42 -13.29
N GLU A 145 14.30 -18.38 -12.83
CA GLU A 145 13.08 -18.81 -13.55
C GLU A 145 12.09 -17.65 -13.71
N LEU A 146 11.84 -16.90 -12.63
CA LEU A 146 10.93 -15.75 -12.68
C LEU A 146 11.41 -14.68 -13.67
N ILE A 147 12.70 -14.31 -13.61
CA ILE A 147 13.25 -13.29 -14.50
C ILE A 147 13.26 -13.77 -15.95
N GLY A 148 13.59 -15.04 -16.18
CA GLY A 148 13.55 -15.67 -17.51
C GLY A 148 12.16 -15.58 -18.13
N GLU A 149 11.11 -15.94 -17.39
CA GLU A 149 9.72 -15.82 -17.86
C GLU A 149 9.33 -14.39 -18.25
N VAL A 150 9.76 -13.40 -17.46
CA VAL A 150 9.48 -11.99 -17.77
C VAL A 150 10.15 -11.61 -19.09
N LEU A 151 11.44 -11.90 -19.27
CA LEU A 151 12.17 -11.58 -20.49
C LEU A 151 11.63 -12.32 -21.71
N ASP A 152 11.24 -13.58 -21.55
CA ASP A 152 10.62 -14.36 -22.62
C ASP A 152 9.27 -13.77 -23.03
N SER A 153 8.48 -13.26 -22.08
CA SER A 153 7.18 -12.64 -22.36
C SER A 153 7.25 -11.37 -23.21
N ILE A 154 8.40 -10.70 -23.22
CA ILE A 154 8.63 -9.45 -23.97
C ILE A 154 9.71 -9.58 -25.06
N ARG A 155 10.16 -10.80 -25.34
CA ARG A 155 11.22 -11.08 -26.32
C ARG A 155 10.95 -10.42 -27.69
N PRO A 156 9.72 -10.43 -28.24
CA PRO A 156 9.43 -9.74 -29.50
C PRO A 156 9.69 -8.23 -29.44
N GLN A 157 9.36 -7.55 -28.32
CA GLN A 157 9.64 -6.12 -28.17
C GLN A 157 11.14 -5.84 -28.05
N LEU A 158 11.86 -6.65 -27.28
CA LEU A 158 13.32 -6.55 -27.13
C LEU A 158 14.02 -6.66 -28.49
N GLU A 159 13.65 -7.67 -29.28
CA GLU A 159 14.20 -7.90 -30.63
C GLU A 159 13.85 -6.77 -31.58
N ALA A 160 12.61 -6.27 -31.55
CA ALA A 160 12.17 -5.17 -32.40
C ALA A 160 12.91 -3.84 -32.12
N GLN A 161 13.31 -3.59 -30.87
CA GLN A 161 14.06 -2.40 -30.46
C GLN A 161 15.58 -2.60 -30.44
N GLY A 162 16.09 -3.79 -30.75
CA GLY A 162 17.53 -4.08 -30.70
C GLY A 162 18.11 -4.02 -29.28
N ILE A 163 17.33 -4.46 -28.29
CA ILE A 163 17.72 -4.47 -26.87
C ILE A 163 18.15 -5.89 -26.47
N TYR A 164 19.30 -5.99 -25.81
CA TYR A 164 19.90 -7.26 -25.39
C TYR A 164 19.92 -7.36 -23.85
N PRO A 165 19.21 -8.32 -23.24
CA PRO A 165 19.22 -8.48 -21.79
C PRO A 165 20.51 -9.15 -21.28
N ALA A 166 21.14 -8.54 -20.27
CA ALA A 166 22.32 -9.03 -19.57
C ALA A 166 21.95 -9.50 -18.15
N LEU A 167 21.97 -10.82 -17.94
CA LEU A 167 21.57 -11.42 -16.65
C LEU A 167 22.78 -11.79 -15.79
N ASP A 168 22.99 -11.03 -14.71
CA ASP A 168 23.89 -11.41 -13.62
C ASP A 168 23.10 -11.84 -12.37
N ILE A 169 22.69 -13.12 -12.37
CA ILE A 169 21.94 -13.73 -11.25
C ILE A 169 22.70 -14.96 -10.75
N PRO A 170 23.21 -14.95 -9.51
CA PRO A 170 23.83 -16.14 -8.91
C PRO A 170 22.89 -17.35 -8.89
N LEU A 171 23.44 -18.55 -9.07
CA LEU A 171 22.66 -19.80 -9.06
C LEU A 171 22.09 -20.09 -7.67
N GLY A 172 20.86 -20.64 -7.62
CA GLY A 172 20.24 -21.14 -6.40
C GLY A 172 19.57 -20.07 -5.52
N ILE A 173 19.45 -18.83 -5.99
CA ILE A 173 18.68 -17.79 -5.28
C ILE A 173 17.19 -18.14 -5.32
N ARG A 174 16.62 -18.38 -4.14
CA ARG A 174 15.19 -18.61 -3.97
C ARG A 174 14.53 -17.44 -3.26
N LEU A 175 13.39 -17.01 -3.78
CA LEU A 175 12.59 -15.91 -3.24
C LEU A 175 11.37 -16.48 -2.52
N HIS A 176 11.02 -15.91 -1.36
CA HIS A 176 9.78 -16.21 -0.64
C HIS A 176 8.82 -15.01 -0.73
N ALA A 177 8.02 -14.98 -1.78
CA ALA A 177 7.17 -13.85 -2.13
C ALA A 177 5.96 -14.31 -2.96
N ASP A 178 5.04 -13.39 -3.26
CA ASP A 178 4.02 -13.67 -4.28
C ASP A 178 4.66 -13.55 -5.66
N ARG A 179 4.80 -14.70 -6.32
CA ARG A 179 5.47 -14.82 -7.62
C ARG A 179 4.80 -13.97 -8.69
N SER A 180 3.46 -13.91 -8.71
CA SER A 180 2.70 -13.17 -9.72
C SER A 180 2.86 -11.66 -9.53
N MET A 181 2.90 -11.18 -8.29
CA MET A 181 3.14 -9.78 -7.98
C MET A 181 4.56 -9.36 -8.35
N LEU A 182 5.57 -10.19 -8.05
CA LEU A 182 6.95 -9.90 -8.45
C LEU A 182 7.15 -9.95 -9.96
N HIS A 183 6.57 -10.94 -10.65
CA HIS A 183 6.60 -11.00 -12.13
C HIS A 183 6.17 -9.67 -12.74
N ARG A 184 5.03 -9.13 -12.29
CA ARG A 184 4.49 -7.88 -12.81
C ARG A 184 5.33 -6.66 -12.42
N ALA A 185 5.82 -6.61 -11.19
CA ALA A 185 6.70 -5.52 -10.76
C ALA A 185 7.96 -5.45 -11.63
N ILE A 186 8.57 -6.60 -11.91
CA ILE A 186 9.74 -6.71 -12.79
C ILE A 186 9.34 -6.33 -14.22
N LEU A 187 8.24 -6.87 -14.75
CA LEU A 187 7.76 -6.53 -16.09
C LEU A 187 7.57 -5.02 -16.27
N ASN A 188 6.94 -4.33 -15.31
CA ASN A 188 6.76 -2.88 -15.38
C ASN A 188 8.08 -2.11 -15.35
N ILE A 189 9.05 -2.57 -14.55
CA ILE A 189 10.40 -1.97 -14.53
C ILE A 189 11.07 -2.14 -15.89
N VAL A 190 10.97 -3.33 -16.48
CA VAL A 190 11.57 -3.61 -17.78
C VAL A 190 10.90 -2.80 -18.89
N LEU A 191 9.56 -2.75 -18.94
CA LEU A 191 8.84 -1.91 -19.92
C LEU A 191 9.24 -0.44 -19.82
N ASN A 192 9.36 0.10 -18.61
CA ASN A 192 9.86 1.46 -18.42
C ASN A 192 11.31 1.65 -18.91
N ALA A 193 12.14 0.61 -18.83
CA ALA A 193 13.51 0.64 -19.35
C ALA A 193 13.53 0.61 -20.89
N LEU A 194 12.65 -0.17 -21.52
CA LEU A 194 12.48 -0.17 -22.98
C LEU A 194 12.06 1.22 -23.47
N ASP A 195 11.09 1.84 -22.82
CA ASP A 195 10.64 3.21 -23.15
C ASP A 195 11.77 4.24 -23.03
N ALA A 196 12.73 4.01 -22.13
CA ALA A 196 13.90 4.86 -21.95
C ALA A 196 15.05 4.56 -22.95
N MET A 197 14.98 3.46 -23.70
CA MET A 197 16.00 3.00 -24.66
C MET A 197 15.44 2.89 -26.09
N PRO A 198 14.91 3.98 -26.69
CA PRO A 198 14.28 3.92 -28.02
C PRO A 198 15.23 3.56 -29.17
N ASP A 199 16.54 3.80 -28.99
CA ASP A 199 17.58 3.52 -29.98
C ASP A 199 18.25 2.14 -29.76
N GLY A 200 17.71 1.32 -28.85
CA GLY A 200 18.28 0.03 -28.46
C GLY A 200 19.39 0.14 -27.41
N GLY A 201 19.96 -1.00 -27.01
CA GLY A 201 20.99 -1.04 -25.97
C GLY A 201 21.11 -2.37 -25.23
N GLU A 202 21.77 -2.32 -24.07
CA GLU A 202 21.88 -3.46 -23.14
C GLU A 202 20.97 -3.19 -21.93
N LEU A 203 20.12 -4.18 -21.60
CA LEU A 203 19.18 -4.15 -20.47
C LEU A 203 19.73 -4.92 -19.27
#